data_AF-A0A1F2RKU9-F1
#
_entry.id   AF-A0A1F2RKU9-F1
#
_cell.length_a   1.000
_cell.length_b   1.000
_cell.length_c   1.000
_cell.angle_alpha   90.00
_cell.angle_beta   90.00
_cell.angle_gamma   90.00
#
_symmetry.space_group_name_H-M   'P 1'
#
loop_
_entity.id
_entity.type
_entity.pdbx_description
1 polymer ?
#
loop_
_entity_poly.entity_id
_entity_poly.type
_entity_poly.pdbx_seq_one_letter_code
_entity_poly.pdbx_strand_id
1 'polypeptide(L)'
;MTVSLNNLMSEQTARLLASFSHTANRSMPHPSDQQLWRQFLIAAHKENARLDESTLKQWLVEEGGWLEDVVLGISARDLVSQYNFARDLLRDYDEFR
;
A
#
# COMPACT_ATOMS: atom_id res chain seq x y z
N MET A 1 16.08 -9.73 6.01
CA MET A 1 15.40 -9.55 7.31
C MET A 1 13.97 -9.17 6.98
N THR A 2 13.00 -10.04 7.28
CA THR A 2 11.59 -9.80 6.97
C THR A 2 11.04 -8.74 7.92
N VAL A 3 10.74 -7.54 7.41
CA VAL A 3 10.13 -6.49 8.21
C VAL A 3 8.70 -6.91 8.54
N SER A 4 8.41 -7.14 9.83
CA SER A 4 7.06 -7.44 10.27
C SER A 4 6.21 -6.17 10.21
N LEU A 5 5.24 -6.12 9.29
CA LEU A 5 4.31 -4.98 9.14
C LEU A 5 3.61 -4.64 10.46
N ASN A 6 3.34 -5.63 11.31
CA ASN A 6 2.67 -5.44 12.60
C ASN A 6 3.47 -4.59 13.60
N ASN A 7 4.77 -4.34 13.34
CA ASN A 7 5.57 -3.41 14.14
C ASN A 7 5.43 -1.94 13.67
N LEU A 8 4.84 -1.72 12.50
CA LEU A 8 4.75 -0.42 11.84
C LEU A 8 3.32 0.14 11.81
N MET A 9 2.34 -0.76 11.89
CA MET A 9 0.91 -0.48 11.71
C MET A 9 0.09 -1.51 12.50
N SER A 10 -1.21 -1.27 12.66
CA SER A 10 -2.08 -2.25 13.31
C SER A 10 -2.23 -3.53 12.46
N GLU A 11 -2.56 -4.65 13.12
CA GLU A 11 -2.82 -5.92 12.41
C GLU A 11 -3.92 -5.77 11.35
N GLN A 12 -4.94 -4.95 11.63
CA GLN A 12 -6.01 -4.68 10.68
C GLN A 12 -5.48 -3.98 9.42
N THR A 13 -4.67 -2.94 9.57
CA THR A 13 -4.05 -2.24 8.43
C THR A 13 -3.12 -3.16 7.64
N ALA A 14 -2.31 -3.97 8.33
CA ALA A 14 -1.44 -4.95 7.68
C ALA A 14 -2.22 -5.99 6.88
N ARG A 15 -3.36 -6.47 7.42
CA ARG A 15 -4.26 -7.39 6.71
C ARG A 15 -4.87 -6.78 5.46
N LEU A 16 -5.18 -5.47 5.44
CA LEU A 16 -5.68 -4.80 4.24
C LEU A 16 -4.62 -4.78 3.12
N LEU A 17 -3.37 -4.47 3.46
CA LEU A 17 -2.25 -4.52 2.51
C LEU A 17 -2.02 -5.94 1.99
N ALA A 18 -2.00 -6.92 2.88
CA ALA A 18 -1.84 -8.33 2.52
C ALA A 18 -2.99 -8.83 1.62
N SER A 19 -4.23 -8.48 1.95
CA SER A 19 -5.41 -8.85 1.17
C SER A 19 -5.36 -8.26 -0.22
N PHE A 20 -5.09 -6.95 -0.33
CA PHE A 20 -4.88 -6.30 -1.63
C PHE A 20 -3.78 -7.01 -2.44
N SER A 21 -2.61 -7.22 -1.83
CA SER A 21 -1.45 -7.82 -2.49
C SER A 21 -1.72 -9.23 -3.01
N HIS A 22 -2.56 -9.99 -2.29
CA HIS A 22 -2.93 -11.36 -2.64
C HIS A 22 -4.05 -11.45 -3.68
N THR A 23 -5.05 -10.58 -3.63
CA THR A 23 -6.20 -10.65 -4.54
C THR A 23 -5.99 -9.86 -5.84
N ALA A 24 -5.13 -8.83 -5.82
CA ALA A 24 -4.99 -7.92 -6.94
C ALA A 24 -4.53 -8.65 -8.20
N ASN A 25 -5.35 -8.56 -9.25
CA ASN A 25 -4.88 -8.83 -10.59
C ASN A 25 -3.94 -7.70 -11.01
N ARG A 26 -2.64 -7.97 -10.96
CA ARG A 26 -1.56 -6.99 -11.17
C ARG A 26 -1.53 -6.43 -12.60
N SER A 27 -2.15 -7.12 -13.56
CA SER A 27 -2.24 -6.68 -14.95
C SER A 27 -3.47 -5.83 -15.22
N MET A 28 -4.59 -6.12 -14.52
CA MET A 28 -5.87 -5.42 -14.66
C MET A 28 -6.60 -5.42 -13.31
N PRO A 29 -6.32 -4.45 -12.43
CA PRO A 29 -6.93 -4.43 -11.10
C PRO A 29 -8.44 -4.30 -11.20
N HIS A 30 -9.18 -5.19 -10.55
CA HIS A 30 -10.63 -5.07 -10.47
C HIS A 30 -11.01 -3.91 -9.54
N PRO A 31 -12.18 -3.25 -9.70
CA PRO A 31 -12.63 -2.22 -8.77
C PRO A 31 -12.59 -2.61 -7.29
N SER A 32 -12.80 -3.90 -6.99
CA SER A 32 -12.69 -4.48 -5.64
C SER A 32 -11.26 -4.47 -5.10
N ASP A 33 -10.27 -4.75 -5.94
CA ASP A 33 -8.85 -4.68 -5.56
C ASP A 33 -8.46 -3.24 -5.23
N GLN A 34 -8.92 -2.30 -6.06
CA GLN A 34 -8.72 -0.87 -5.81
C GLN A 34 -9.41 -0.41 -4.52
N GLN A 35 -10.53 -1.02 -4.14
CA GLN A 35 -11.20 -0.72 -2.88
C GLN A 35 -10.38 -1.17 -1.67
N LEU A 36 -9.79 -2.37 -1.71
CA LEU A 36 -8.88 -2.85 -0.66
C LEU A 36 -7.66 -1.95 -0.54
N TRP A 37 -7.10 -1.54 -1.69
CA TRP A 37 -5.98 -0.60 -1.72
C TRP A 37 -6.33 0.73 -1.06
N ARG A 38 -7.45 1.37 -1.46
CA ARG A 38 -7.90 2.63 -0.84
C ARG A 38 -8.17 2.49 0.66
N GLN A 39 -8.75 1.37 1.10
CA GLN A 39 -8.97 1.11 2.52
C GLN A 39 -7.66 1.03 3.29
N PHE A 40 -6.64 0.36 2.74
CA PHE A 40 -5.31 0.35 3.32
C PHE A 40 -4.73 1.78 3.44
N LEU A 41 -4.78 2.57 2.36
CA LEU A 41 -4.26 3.95 2.36
C LEU A 41 -4.91 4.81 3.45
N ILE A 42 -6.24 4.76 3.56
CA ILE A 42 -6.99 5.51 4.56
C ILE A 42 -6.66 5.00 5.97
N ALA A 43 -6.60 3.68 6.18
CA ALA A 43 -6.31 3.10 7.49
C ALA A 43 -4.90 3.47 7.98
N ALA A 44 -3.89 3.32 7.11
CA ALA A 44 -2.50 3.68 7.39
C ALA A 44 -2.36 5.17 7.75
N HIS A 45 -3.07 6.05 7.03
CA HIS A 45 -3.10 7.48 7.33
C HIS A 45 -3.75 7.78 8.67
N LYS A 46 -4.96 7.24 8.93
CA LYS A 46 -5.72 7.51 10.16
C LYS A 46 -5.00 7.10 11.43
N GLU A 47 -4.19 6.05 11.39
CA GLU A 47 -3.39 5.60 12.54
C GLU A 47 -1.96 6.16 12.56
N ASN A 48 -1.62 7.02 11.60
CA ASN A 48 -0.29 7.59 11.43
C ASN A 48 0.80 6.50 11.40
N ALA A 49 0.58 5.47 10.56
CA ALA A 49 1.44 4.31 10.44
C ALA A 49 2.89 4.72 10.15
N ARG A 50 3.84 4.02 10.77
CA ARG A 50 5.29 4.28 10.61
C ARG A 50 5.87 3.68 9.33
N LEU A 51 5.02 3.23 8.41
CA LEU A 51 5.42 2.64 7.16
C LEU A 51 5.92 3.72 6.19
N ASP A 52 7.22 3.70 5.91
CA ASP A 52 7.82 4.52 4.87
C ASP A 52 7.78 3.84 3.48
N GLU A 53 8.08 4.63 2.45
CA GLU A 53 8.10 4.20 1.05
C GLU A 53 9.07 3.06 0.76
N SER A 54 10.22 3.04 1.43
CA SER A 54 11.29 2.07 1.19
C SER A 54 10.89 0.71 1.76
N THR A 55 10.32 0.72 2.95
CA THR A 55 9.81 -0.45 3.65
C THR A 55 8.59 -1.02 2.93
N LEU A 56 7.68 -0.17 2.46
CA LEU A 56 6.55 -0.61 1.63
C LEU A 56 7.04 -1.26 0.33
N LYS A 57 8.00 -0.64 -0.37
CA LYS A 57 8.57 -1.20 -1.61
C LYS A 57 9.19 -2.57 -1.35
N GLN A 58 10.02 -2.67 -0.31
CA GLN A 58 10.67 -3.92 0.06
C GLN A 58 9.64 -5.00 0.36
N TRP A 59 8.62 -4.69 1.16
CA TRP A 59 7.55 -5.65 1.49
C TRP A 59 6.78 -6.09 0.23
N LEU A 60 6.42 -5.16 -0.67
CA LEU A 60 5.72 -5.48 -1.92
C LEU A 60 6.54 -6.45 -2.77
N VAL A 61 7.86 -6.27 -2.88
CA VAL A 61 8.73 -7.12 -3.69
C VAL A 61 9.00 -8.46 -3.01
N GLU A 62 9.44 -8.46 -1.75
CA GLU A 62 9.91 -9.65 -1.06
C GLU A 62 8.78 -10.56 -0.58
N GLU A 63 7.73 -9.98 0.01
CA GLU A 63 6.62 -10.74 0.61
C GLU A 63 5.39 -10.73 -0.30
N GLY A 64 5.08 -9.57 -0.86
CA GLY A 64 4.00 -9.41 -1.82
C GLY A 64 4.31 -10.04 -3.17
N GLY A 65 5.58 -10.31 -3.50
CA GLY A 65 6.00 -10.89 -4.78
C GLY A 65 5.77 -9.99 -6.00
N TRP A 66 5.54 -8.69 -5.80
CA TRP A 66 5.36 -7.71 -6.88
C TRP A 66 6.68 -7.49 -7.62
N LEU A 67 6.60 -7.32 -8.93
CA LEU A 67 7.75 -6.90 -9.72
C LEU A 67 8.01 -5.40 -9.47
N GLU A 68 9.28 -5.04 -9.27
CA GLU A 68 9.66 -3.65 -8.97
C GLU A 68 9.27 -2.69 -10.10
N ASP A 69 9.43 -3.14 -11.35
CA ASP A 69 9.08 -2.42 -12.57
C ASP A 69 8.52 -3.43 -13.60
N VAL A 70 7.49 -3.02 -14.37
CA VAL A 70 6.86 -3.84 -15.41
C VAL A 70 6.45 -2.98 -16.60
N VAL A 71 6.53 -3.57 -17.80
CA VAL A 71 6.11 -2.88 -19.04
C VAL A 71 4.58 -2.79 -19.16
N LEU A 72 3.86 -3.76 -18.58
CA LEU A 72 2.39 -3.83 -18.62
C LEU A 72 1.84 -4.20 -17.23
N GLY A 73 0.83 -3.47 -16.76
CA GLY A 73 0.21 -3.66 -15.46
C GLY A 73 0.69 -2.66 -14.42
N ILE A 74 0.56 -3.03 -13.14
CA ILE A 74 0.97 -2.23 -11.98
C ILE A 74 2.21 -2.86 -11.34
N SER A 75 3.24 -2.04 -11.16
CA SER A 75 4.48 -2.40 -10.47
C SER A 75 4.45 -2.06 -8.98
N ALA A 76 5.41 -2.58 -8.21
CA ALA A 76 5.63 -2.13 -6.84
C ALA A 76 5.95 -0.63 -6.78
N ARG A 77 6.68 -0.10 -7.77
CA ARG A 77 6.99 1.33 -7.87
C ARG A 77 5.74 2.19 -8.04
N ASP A 78 4.78 1.75 -8.85
CA ASP A 78 3.51 2.46 -9.03
C ASP A 78 2.70 2.51 -7.74
N LEU A 79 2.66 1.41 -6.98
CA LEU A 79 1.98 1.34 -5.70
C LEU A 79 2.63 2.26 -4.66
N VAL A 80 3.96 2.33 -4.63
CA VAL A 80 4.69 3.26 -3.75
C VAL A 80 4.39 4.71 -4.12
N SER A 81 4.36 5.04 -5.42
CA SER A 81 3.98 6.38 -5.88
C SER A 81 2.56 6.74 -5.47
N GLN A 82 1.61 5.81 -5.61
CA GLN A 82 0.22 6.01 -5.16
C GLN A 82 0.13 6.17 -3.64
N TYR A 83 0.90 5.40 -2.88
CA TYR A 83 0.96 5.50 -1.42
C TYR A 83 1.43 6.90 -0.98
N ASN A 84 2.53 7.39 -1.56
CA ASN A 84 3.05 8.72 -1.26
C ASN A 84 2.06 9.82 -1.62
N PHE A 85 1.49 9.75 -2.83
CA PHE A 85 0.46 10.70 -3.27
C PHE A 85 -0.74 10.72 -2.31
N ALA A 86 -1.21 9.54 -1.88
CA ALA A 86 -2.36 9.45 -0.98
C ALA A 86 -2.04 10.01 0.42
N ARG A 87 -0.83 9.82 0.93
CA ARG A 87 -0.41 10.41 2.21
C ARG A 87 -0.40 11.93 2.17
N ASP A 88 0.14 12.50 1.10
CA ASP A 88 0.13 13.96 0.91
C ASP A 88 -1.31 14.47 0.78
N LEU A 89 -2.12 13.85 -0.08
CA LEU A 89 -3.52 14.22 -0.29
C LEU A 89 -4.35 14.15 1.00
N LEU A 90 -4.21 13.07 1.78
CA LEU A 90 -4.98 12.87 3.01
C LEU A 90 -4.52 13.81 4.13
N ARG A 91 -3.23 14.13 4.20
CA ARG A 91 -2.72 15.17 5.11
C ARG A 91 -3.33 16.52 4.76
N ASP A 92 -3.24 16.92 3.49
CA ASP A 92 -3.78 18.20 3.03
C ASP A 92 -5.30 18.25 3.28
N TYR A 93 -6.02 17.15 3.02
CA TYR A 93 -7.46 17.04 3.32
C TYR A 93 -7.79 17.25 4.80
N ASP A 94 -6.99 16.68 5.71
CA ASP A 94 -7.19 16.86 7.15
C ASP A 94 -6.90 18.30 7.60
N GLU A 95 -6.02 19.04 6.91
CA GLU A 95 -5.76 20.47 7.18
C GLU A 95 -6.91 21.39 6.76
N PHE A 96 -7.67 21.02 5.72
CA PHE A 96 -8.83 21.77 5.25
C PHE A 96 -10.13 21.47 6.00
N ARG A 97 -10.11 20.53 6.95
CA ARG A 97 -11.29 20.00 7.64
C ARG A 97 -11.52 20.63 9.01
#